data_AF-A0A955NA52-F1
#
_entry.id   AF-A0A955NA52-F1
#
_cell.length_a   1.000
_cell.length_b   1.000
_cell.length_c   1.000
_cell.angle_alpha   90.00
_cell.angle_beta   90.00
_cell.angle_gamma   90.00
#
_symmetry.space_group_name_H-M   'P 1'
#
loop_
_entity.id
_entity.type
_entity.pdbx_description
1 polymer ?
#
loop_
_entity_poly.entity_id
_entity_poly.type
_entity_poly.pdbx_seq_one_letter_code
_entity_poly.pdbx_strand_id
1 'polypeptide(L)'
;MGFTNRLFLVFAVIAVGALIASQAILSRIPLDQYPFTGRGSTPISGKVIAGSQDSVIPLEYLGGVWVAQVELNDFHEAKLIVDTGATFTTLSEDLAFDAGIQSDNVSSRVTLFTAGGKVQAELGVARKIRVGNAGMNDVQVVIHTIPNLPDGIDGLLGLSFFDRFLVHLDHSNQQLHLSPRT
;
A
#
# COMPACT_ATOMS: atom_id res chain seq x y z
N MET A 1 -23.57 -15.02 31.56
CA MET A 1 -22.84 -13.85 31.02
C MET A 1 -22.50 -14.14 29.57
N GLY A 2 -23.30 -13.63 28.63
CA GLY A 2 -23.14 -13.91 27.21
C GLY A 2 -22.09 -12.99 26.59
N PHE A 3 -21.11 -13.58 25.91
CA PHE A 3 -20.19 -12.85 25.05
C PHE A 3 -20.90 -12.57 23.71
N THR A 4 -21.18 -11.29 23.44
CA THR A 4 -21.67 -10.84 22.13
C THR A 4 -20.50 -10.76 21.16
N ASN A 5 -20.48 -11.65 20.16
CA ASN A 5 -19.62 -11.53 18.99
C ASN A 5 -20.00 -10.27 18.20
N ARG A 6 -19.10 -9.28 18.17
CA ARG A 6 -19.22 -8.16 17.23
C ARG A 6 -18.68 -8.61 15.88
N LEU A 7 -19.60 -8.92 14.97
CA LEU A 7 -19.34 -9.21 13.56
C LEU A 7 -18.81 -7.93 12.89
N PHE A 8 -17.51 -7.89 12.57
CA PHE A 8 -16.96 -6.88 11.68
C PHE A 8 -17.20 -7.32 10.22
N LEU A 9 -18.24 -6.76 9.60
CA LEU A 9 -18.49 -6.88 8.17
C LEU A 9 -17.54 -5.93 7.42
N VAL A 10 -16.58 -6.47 6.69
CA VAL A 10 -15.78 -5.71 5.72
C VAL A 10 -16.58 -5.62 4.43
N PHE A 11 -17.11 -4.43 4.12
CA PHE A 11 -17.69 -4.15 2.80
C PHE A 11 -16.55 -3.93 1.80
N ALA A 12 -16.24 -4.96 1.00
CA ALA A 12 -15.56 -4.76 -0.26
C ALA A 12 -16.62 -4.23 -1.25
N VAL A 13 -16.67 -2.91 -1.46
CA VAL A 13 -17.47 -2.34 -2.54
C VAL A 13 -16.77 -2.72 -3.85
N ILE A 14 -17.37 -3.66 -4.58
CA ILE A 14 -16.96 -4.02 -5.93
C ILE A 14 -17.29 -2.82 -6.83
N ALA A 15 -16.28 -2.02 -7.16
CA ALA A 15 -16.39 -1.09 -8.27
C ALA A 15 -16.34 -1.91 -9.57
N VAL A 16 -17.50 -2.03 -10.23
CA VAL A 16 -17.59 -2.56 -11.59
C VAL A 16 -16.93 -1.54 -12.52
N GLY A 17 -15.64 -1.72 -12.80
CA GLY A 17 -14.87 -0.89 -13.70
C GLY A 17 -13.51 -1.52 -14.01
N ALA A 18 -13.37 -2.04 -15.22
CA ALA A 18 -12.19 -2.66 -15.83
C ALA A 18 -11.84 -4.10 -15.38
N LEU A 19 -12.17 -5.04 -16.27
CA LEU A 19 -11.83 -6.47 -16.22
C LEU A 19 -10.32 -6.76 -16.09
N ILE A 20 -9.45 -5.76 -16.34
CA ILE A 20 -7.99 -5.87 -16.21
C ILE A 20 -7.55 -5.71 -14.74
N ALA A 21 -8.23 -4.85 -13.95
CA ALA A 21 -7.98 -4.69 -12.51
C ALA A 21 -8.47 -5.88 -11.67
N SER A 22 -9.35 -6.72 -12.23
CA SER A 22 -9.89 -7.92 -11.57
C SER A 22 -8.82 -8.96 -11.20
N GLN A 23 -7.67 -8.96 -11.86
CA GLN A 23 -6.61 -9.94 -11.61
C GLN A 23 -5.58 -9.46 -10.57
N ALA A 24 -5.52 -8.15 -10.28
CA ALA A 24 -4.46 -7.57 -9.46
C ALA A 24 -4.82 -7.38 -7.99
N ILE A 25 -6.10 -7.36 -7.62
CA ILE A 25 -6.50 -6.74 -6.35
C ILE A 25 -7.09 -7.79 -5.44
N LEU A 26 -6.22 -8.39 -4.64
CA LEU A 26 -6.45 -8.85 -3.26
C LEU A 26 -5.16 -9.56 -2.84
N SER A 27 -4.09 -8.80 -2.55
CA SER A 27 -2.91 -9.35 -1.87
C SER A 27 -3.22 -9.46 -0.38
N ARG A 28 -3.57 -10.67 0.07
CA ARG A 28 -3.68 -10.97 1.51
C ARG A 28 -2.45 -11.74 1.94
N ILE A 29 -1.72 -11.23 2.93
CA ILE A 29 -0.83 -12.08 3.70
C ILE A 29 -1.66 -12.61 4.88
N PRO A 30 -1.80 -13.93 5.06
CA PRO A 30 -2.34 -14.49 6.29
C PRO A 30 -1.49 -13.95 7.45
N LEU A 31 -2.06 -13.12 8.34
CA LEU A 31 -1.31 -12.48 9.42
C LEU A 31 -0.65 -13.51 10.37
N ASP A 32 -1.15 -14.75 10.37
CA ASP A 32 -0.60 -15.93 11.05
C ASP A 32 0.66 -16.49 10.39
N GLN A 33 0.90 -16.21 9.10
CA GLN A 33 2.13 -16.57 8.38
C GLN A 33 3.23 -15.53 8.54
N TYR A 34 2.93 -14.33 9.05
CA TYR A 34 3.96 -13.46 9.59
C TYR A 34 4.40 -14.07 10.92
N PRO A 35 5.65 -14.56 11.08
CA PRO A 35 6.11 -15.05 12.36
C PRO A 35 6.16 -13.86 13.33
N PHE A 36 5.09 -13.69 14.13
CA PHE A 36 5.10 -12.88 15.34
C PHE A 36 5.86 -13.65 16.42
N THR A 37 7.13 -13.99 16.15
CA THR A 37 7.99 -14.72 17.05
C THR A 37 9.23 -13.90 17.34
N GLY A 38 9.22 -13.22 18.49
CA GLY A 38 10.45 -12.86 19.21
C GLY A 38 10.96 -11.43 19.01
N ARG A 39 10.86 -10.63 20.08
CA ARG A 39 11.76 -9.53 20.49
C ARG A 39 12.41 -8.74 19.33
N GLY A 40 11.64 -7.85 18.70
CA GLY A 40 12.16 -6.85 17.75
C GLY A 40 11.45 -6.76 16.40
N SER A 41 10.19 -7.17 16.27
CA SER A 41 9.44 -7.05 15.00
C SER A 41 9.28 -5.57 14.60
N THR A 42 9.91 -5.19 13.49
CA THR A 42 9.64 -3.90 12.84
C THR A 42 8.16 -3.87 12.47
N PRO A 43 7.38 -2.89 12.94
CA PRO A 43 5.99 -2.72 12.51
C PRO A 43 5.88 -2.69 10.98
N ILE A 44 4.86 -3.34 10.40
CA ILE A 44 4.57 -3.24 8.95
C ILE A 44 4.41 -1.78 8.55
N SER A 45 3.72 -1.05 9.41
CA SER A 45 3.47 0.37 9.27
C SER A 45 4.44 1.14 10.13
N GLY A 46 5.19 2.04 9.53
CA GLY A 46 6.13 2.87 10.26
C GLY A 46 5.46 3.99 11.05
N LYS A 47 6.14 5.14 11.15
CA LYS A 47 5.69 6.27 11.98
C LYS A 47 5.20 7.40 11.10
N VAL A 48 4.08 8.02 11.48
CA VAL A 48 3.66 9.29 10.88
C VAL A 48 4.77 10.33 11.08
N ILE A 49 5.10 11.06 10.02
CA ILE A 49 6.13 12.10 10.05
C ILE A 49 5.67 13.25 10.96
N ALA A 50 6.57 13.77 11.78
CA ALA A 50 6.30 14.97 12.58
C ALA A 50 5.92 16.13 11.65
N GLY A 51 4.73 16.72 11.87
CA GLY A 51 4.19 17.77 11.01
C GLY A 51 3.42 17.26 9.77
N SER A 52 3.16 15.95 9.66
CA SER A 52 2.16 15.42 8.74
C SER A 52 0.79 16.04 9.04
N GLN A 53 0.09 16.47 8.00
CA GLN A 53 -1.17 17.22 8.11
C GLN A 53 -2.26 16.57 7.26
N ASP A 54 -3.48 17.05 7.45
CA ASP A 54 -4.57 16.78 6.53
C ASP A 54 -4.15 17.15 5.11
N SER A 55 -4.41 16.24 4.18
CA SER A 55 -4.02 16.38 2.79
C SER A 55 -5.19 16.01 1.90
N VAL A 56 -5.46 16.87 0.92
CA VAL A 56 -6.39 16.62 -0.18
C VAL A 56 -5.55 16.45 -1.43
N ILE A 57 -5.48 15.22 -1.93
CA ILE A 57 -4.61 14.83 -3.03
C ILE A 57 -5.48 14.60 -4.27
N PRO A 58 -5.23 15.30 -5.39
CA PRO A 58 -5.91 15.00 -6.65
C PRO A 58 -5.47 13.62 -7.16
N LEU A 59 -6.42 12.86 -7.69
CA LEU A 59 -6.19 11.52 -8.24
C LEU A 59 -6.36 11.53 -9.75
N GLU A 60 -5.51 10.78 -10.43
CA GLU A 60 -5.70 10.45 -11.84
C GLU A 60 -6.58 9.19 -11.95
N TYR A 61 -7.55 9.20 -12.88
CA TYR A 61 -8.33 8.00 -13.20
C TYR A 61 -7.81 7.37 -14.49
N LEU A 62 -7.10 6.25 -14.37
CA LEU A 62 -6.44 5.58 -15.50
C LEU A 62 -6.86 4.11 -15.53
N GLY A 63 -7.37 3.64 -16.68
CA GLY A 63 -7.66 2.21 -16.87
C GLY A 63 -8.64 1.59 -15.86
N GLY A 64 -9.47 2.40 -15.20
CA GLY A 64 -10.44 1.93 -14.20
C GLY A 64 -9.99 2.10 -12.74
N VAL A 65 -8.76 2.53 -12.50
CA VAL A 65 -8.17 2.66 -11.16
C VAL A 65 -7.83 4.12 -10.82
N TRP A 66 -7.80 4.43 -9.53
CA TRP A 66 -7.35 5.72 -9.01
C TRP A 66 -5.86 5.68 -8.72
N VAL A 67 -5.15 6.69 -9.20
CA VAL A 67 -3.69 6.79 -9.11
C VAL A 67 -3.33 8.07 -8.37
N ALA A 68 -2.45 7.94 -7.38
CA ALA A 68 -1.86 9.06 -6.64
C ALA A 68 -0.39 9.24 -7.02
N GLN A 69 0.05 10.49 -7.09
CA GLN A 69 1.47 10.81 -7.08
C GLN A 69 2.02 10.61 -5.67
N VAL A 70 3.17 9.95 -5.58
CA VAL A 70 3.86 9.68 -4.32
C VAL A 70 5.32 10.09 -4.45
N GLU A 71 5.90 10.53 -3.34
CA GLU A 71 7.33 10.80 -3.23
C GLU A 71 7.95 9.75 -2.30
N LEU A 72 9.00 9.09 -2.78
CA LEU A 72 9.77 8.09 -2.06
C LEU A 72 11.13 8.67 -1.68
N ASN A 73 11.48 8.47 -0.41
CA ASN A 73 12.79 8.80 0.16
C ASN A 73 13.28 10.24 -0.10
N ASP A 74 12.38 11.21 -0.30
CA ASP A 74 12.65 12.64 -0.56
C ASP A 74 13.25 12.97 -1.95
N PHE A 75 13.39 12.01 -2.86
CA PHE A 75 14.07 12.29 -4.14
C PHE A 75 13.50 11.59 -5.38
N HIS A 76 12.53 10.68 -5.22
CA HIS A 76 11.96 9.96 -6.35
C HIS A 76 10.43 10.07 -6.35
N GLU A 77 9.86 10.59 -7.44
CA GLU A 77 8.42 10.65 -7.64
C GLU A 77 7.93 9.41 -8.39
N ALA A 78 6.77 8.90 -8.03
CA ALA A 78 6.16 7.74 -8.68
C ALA A 78 4.64 7.85 -8.73
N LYS A 79 4.02 7.00 -9.55
CA LYS A 79 2.57 6.87 -9.64
C LYS A 79 2.13 5.52 -9.10
N LEU A 80 1.38 5.52 -8.01
CA LEU A 80 0.87 4.30 -7.38
C LEU A 80 -0.66 4.27 -7.41
N ILE A 81 -1.21 3.07 -7.61
CA ILE A 81 -2.65 2.84 -7.49
C ILE A 81 -3.05 2.91 -6.02
N VAL A 82 -4.12 3.62 -5.70
CA VAL A 82 -4.71 3.62 -4.36
C VAL A 82 -5.42 2.28 -4.12
N ASP A 83 -4.84 1.42 -3.29
CA ASP A 83 -5.37 0.08 -3.00
C ASP A 83 -5.48 -0.17 -1.48
N THR A 84 -6.63 0.15 -0.89
CA THR A 84 -6.92 -0.14 0.52
C THR A 84 -7.13 -1.63 0.81
N GLY A 85 -7.19 -2.48 -0.22
CA GLY A 85 -7.28 -3.93 -0.12
C GLY A 85 -5.92 -4.63 -0.04
N ALA A 86 -4.83 -3.94 -0.40
CA ALA A 86 -3.46 -4.45 -0.31
C ALA A 86 -2.90 -4.30 1.10
N THR A 87 -2.36 -5.38 1.66
CA THR A 87 -1.74 -5.34 3.02
C THR A 87 -0.47 -4.49 3.03
N PHE A 88 0.32 -4.55 1.96
CA PHE A 88 1.56 -3.80 1.80
C PHE A 88 1.46 -2.84 0.60
N THR A 89 2.05 -1.67 0.74
CA THR A 89 2.50 -0.89 -0.43
C THR A 89 3.46 -1.75 -1.25
N THR A 90 3.18 -1.87 -2.54
CA THR A 90 3.95 -2.69 -3.49
C THR A 90 4.62 -1.77 -4.49
N LEU A 91 5.92 -1.93 -4.69
CA LEU A 91 6.73 -1.18 -5.65
C LEU A 91 7.25 -2.15 -6.72
N SER A 92 7.28 -1.72 -7.98
CA SER A 92 8.01 -2.44 -9.03
C SER A 92 9.49 -2.56 -8.68
N GLU A 93 10.16 -3.54 -9.28
CA GLU A 93 11.61 -3.74 -9.06
C GLU A 93 12.41 -2.52 -9.52
N ASP A 94 12.05 -1.94 -10.67
CA ASP A 94 12.70 -0.74 -11.21
C ASP A 94 12.50 0.47 -10.29
N LEU A 95 11.27 0.70 -9.81
CA LEU A 95 10.99 1.79 -8.88
C LEU A 95 11.75 1.62 -7.56
N ALA A 96 11.76 0.41 -7.01
CA ALA A 96 12.48 0.14 -5.77
C ALA A 96 13.99 0.43 -5.94
N PHE A 97 14.57 -0.01 -7.07
CA PHE A 97 15.96 0.28 -7.41
C PHE A 97 16.23 1.78 -7.51
N ASP A 98 15.42 2.51 -8.28
CA ASP A 98 15.58 3.94 -8.52
C ASP A 98 15.36 4.77 -7.24
N ALA A 99 14.45 4.35 -6.36
CA ALA A 99 14.20 4.97 -5.07
C ALA A 99 15.21 4.56 -3.98
N GLY A 100 16.22 3.74 -4.30
CA GLY A 100 17.24 3.26 -3.36
C GLY A 100 16.66 2.38 -2.25
N ILE A 101 15.58 1.65 -2.54
CA ILE A 101 14.92 0.71 -1.63
C ILE A 101 15.37 -0.69 -2.02
N GLN A 102 16.07 -1.36 -1.11
CA GLN A 102 16.58 -2.70 -1.33
C GLN A 102 15.91 -3.68 -0.38
N SER A 103 15.93 -4.96 -0.73
CA SER A 103 15.50 -5.98 0.20
C SER A 103 16.50 -6.11 1.34
N ASP A 104 15.99 -6.17 2.57
CA ASP A 104 16.82 -6.16 3.78
C ASP A 104 17.72 -7.41 3.89
N ASN A 105 17.41 -8.52 3.20
CA ASN A 105 18.23 -9.74 3.03
C ASN A 105 17.55 -10.74 2.08
N VAL A 106 18.30 -11.69 1.49
CA VAL A 106 17.76 -12.81 0.66
C VAL A 106 16.71 -13.66 1.41
N SER A 107 16.72 -13.65 2.74
CA SER A 107 15.74 -14.32 3.61
C SER A 107 14.44 -13.54 3.83
N SER A 108 14.35 -12.29 3.39
CA SER A 108 13.19 -11.40 3.60
C SER A 108 12.14 -11.58 2.50
N ARG A 109 11.82 -12.83 2.15
CA ARG A 109 10.76 -13.15 1.19
C ARG A 109 9.45 -13.40 1.90
N VAL A 110 8.37 -12.89 1.31
CA VAL A 110 7.00 -13.14 1.74
C VAL A 110 6.20 -13.80 0.64
N THR A 111 5.29 -14.69 1.06
CA THR A 111 4.28 -15.23 0.16
C THR A 111 3.07 -14.32 0.16
N LEU A 112 2.83 -13.68 -0.97
CA LEU A 112 1.60 -12.94 -1.25
C LEU A 112 0.56 -13.89 -1.83
N PHE A 113 -0.67 -13.81 -1.33
CA PHE A 113 -1.80 -14.48 -1.94
C PHE A 113 -2.56 -13.42 -2.72
N THR A 114 -2.44 -13.47 -4.04
CA THR A 114 -3.08 -12.53 -4.96
C THR A 114 -4.28 -13.20 -5.63
N ALA A 115 -5.09 -12.42 -6.36
CA ALA A 115 -6.17 -12.98 -7.19
C ALA A 115 -5.63 -13.91 -8.31
N GLY A 116 -4.40 -13.67 -8.79
CA GLY A 116 -3.69 -14.52 -9.75
C GLY A 116 -2.97 -15.73 -9.14
N GLY A 117 -3.05 -15.94 -7.83
CA GLY A 117 -2.38 -17.04 -7.12
C GLY A 117 -1.28 -16.59 -6.16
N LYS A 118 -0.44 -17.53 -5.74
CA LYS A 118 0.64 -17.28 -4.79
C LYS A 118 1.87 -16.71 -5.50
N VAL A 119 2.40 -15.61 -4.96
CA VAL A 119 3.61 -14.95 -5.46
C VAL A 119 4.63 -14.88 -4.33
N GLN A 120 5.90 -15.16 -4.62
CA GLN A 120 7.00 -14.84 -3.72
C GLN A 120 7.51 -13.45 -4.05
N ALA A 121 7.60 -12.59 -3.05
CA ALA A 121 8.08 -11.23 -3.22
C ALA A 121 9.08 -10.87 -2.12
N GLU A 122 9.93 -9.88 -2.40
CA GLU A 122 10.93 -9.42 -1.46
C GLU A 122 10.38 -8.28 -0.61
N LEU A 123 10.72 -8.24 0.67
CA LEU A 123 10.41 -7.11 1.55
C LEU A 123 11.57 -6.12 1.54
N GLY A 124 11.23 -4.83 1.50
CA GLY A 124 12.14 -3.73 1.77
C GLY A 124 11.50 -2.69 2.70
N VAL A 125 12.25 -1.65 3.03
CA VAL A 125 11.77 -0.53 3.84
C VAL A 125 11.96 0.78 3.08
N ALA A 126 10.85 1.46 2.80
CA ALA A 126 10.89 2.85 2.36
C ALA A 126 11.16 3.73 3.59
N ARG A 127 12.31 4.41 3.63
CA ARG A 127 12.65 5.33 4.73
C ARG A 127 11.61 6.43 4.85
N LYS A 128 11.03 6.86 3.72
CA LYS A 128 9.97 7.86 3.67
C LYS A 128 9.03 7.62 2.50
N ILE A 129 7.74 7.76 2.75
CA ILE A 129 6.70 7.88 1.72
C ILE A 129 5.89 9.14 2.02
N ARG A 130 5.73 10.02 1.03
CA ARG A 130 4.83 11.19 1.10
C ARG A 130 3.78 11.14 0.00
N VAL A 131 2.55 11.51 0.35
CA VAL A 131 1.41 11.64 -0.55
C VAL A 131 0.76 12.99 -0.23
N GLY A 132 1.10 14.01 -1.02
CA GLY A 132 0.83 15.40 -0.66
C GLY A 132 1.49 15.80 0.66
N ASN A 133 0.68 16.25 1.63
CA ASN A 133 1.14 16.62 2.96
C ASN A 133 1.17 15.47 3.97
N ALA A 134 0.59 14.32 3.60
CA ALA A 134 0.57 13.13 4.43
C ALA A 134 1.87 12.33 4.25
N GLY A 135 2.59 12.06 5.34
CA GLY A 135 3.87 11.36 5.26
C GLY A 135 4.06 10.30 6.34
N MET A 136 4.75 9.23 5.96
CA MET A 136 5.21 8.17 6.86
C MET A 136 6.71 7.89 6.68
N ASN A 137 7.38 7.57 7.79
CA ASN A 137 8.74 7.06 7.82
C ASN A 137 8.74 5.55 8.07
N ASP A 138 9.78 4.86 7.62
CA ASP A 138 10.05 3.45 7.92
C ASP A 138 8.89 2.50 7.53
N VAL A 139 8.37 2.66 6.31
CA VAL A 139 7.23 1.88 5.80
C VAL A 139 7.73 0.58 5.18
N GLN A 140 7.22 -0.58 5.64
CA GLN A 140 7.49 -1.84 4.94
C GLN A 140 6.77 -1.85 3.58
N VAL A 141 7.53 -2.25 2.56
CA VAL A 141 7.05 -2.39 1.20
C VAL A 141 7.37 -3.78 0.67
N VAL A 142 6.57 -4.20 -0.30
CA VAL A 142 6.85 -5.37 -1.13
C VAL A 142 7.49 -4.87 -2.41
N ILE A 143 8.58 -5.52 -2.83
CA ILE A 143 9.21 -5.31 -4.13
C ILE A 143 8.74 -6.45 -5.04
N HIS A 144 7.88 -6.11 -6.00
CA HIS A 144 7.34 -7.05 -6.98
C HIS A 144 6.72 -6.31 -8.18
N THR A 145 7.13 -6.67 -9.39
CA THR A 145 6.53 -6.15 -10.63
C THR A 145 5.20 -6.83 -10.92
N ILE A 146 4.10 -6.07 -10.77
CA ILE A 146 2.74 -6.54 -11.05
C ILE A 146 2.51 -6.53 -12.57
N PRO A 147 2.13 -7.67 -13.19
CA PRO A 147 1.88 -7.71 -14.62
C PRO A 147 0.60 -6.96 -15.00
N ASN A 148 0.60 -6.35 -16.18
CA ASN A 148 -0.56 -5.68 -16.79
C ASN A 148 -1.09 -4.46 -16.02
N LEU A 149 -0.24 -3.77 -15.25
CA LEU A 149 -0.56 -2.42 -14.79
C LEU A 149 -0.63 -1.45 -15.99
N PRO A 150 -1.41 -0.35 -15.90
CA PRO A 150 -1.36 0.71 -16.91
C PRO A 150 0.06 1.28 -17.07
N ASP A 151 0.40 1.72 -18.28
CA ASP A 151 1.71 2.31 -18.56
C ASP A 151 2.02 3.50 -17.64
N GLY A 152 3.24 3.52 -17.09
CA GLY A 152 3.69 4.58 -16.18
C GLY A 152 3.14 4.47 -14.76
N ILE A 153 2.61 3.30 -14.38
CA ILE A 153 2.19 2.99 -13.00
C ILE A 153 3.17 1.99 -12.39
N ASP A 154 3.69 2.35 -11.23
CA ASP A 154 4.84 1.68 -10.64
C ASP A 154 4.49 0.76 -9.46
N GLY A 155 3.19 0.62 -9.14
CA GLY A 155 2.73 -0.30 -8.11
C GLY A 155 1.45 0.14 -7.39
N LEU A 156 1.35 -0.27 -6.12
CA LEU A 156 0.17 -0.10 -5.26
C LEU A 156 0.56 0.65 -3.98
N LEU A 157 -0.24 1.65 -3.60
CA LEU A 157 -0.21 2.28 -2.29
C LEU A 157 -1.17 1.52 -1.37
N GLY A 158 -0.64 0.85 -0.35
CA GLY A 158 -1.38 -0.13 0.46
C GLY A 158 -1.53 0.24 1.94
N LEU A 159 -2.03 -0.71 2.73
CA LEU A 159 -2.30 -0.51 4.16
C LEU A 159 -1.06 -0.24 5.01
N SER A 160 0.13 -0.71 4.62
CA SER A 160 1.38 -0.36 5.31
C SER A 160 1.65 1.16 5.32
N PHE A 161 1.06 1.90 4.39
CA PHE A 161 0.97 3.36 4.43
C PHE A 161 -0.37 3.86 5.02
N PHE A 162 -1.51 3.30 4.60
CA PHE A 162 -2.82 3.88 4.94
C PHE A 162 -3.28 3.69 6.39
N ASP A 163 -2.78 2.69 7.12
CA ASP A 163 -3.35 2.33 8.43
C ASP A 163 -3.24 3.45 9.49
N ARG A 164 -2.31 4.40 9.29
CA ARG A 164 -2.09 5.57 10.15
C ARG A 164 -2.90 6.79 9.72
N PHE A 165 -3.80 6.66 8.75
CA PHE A 165 -4.64 7.76 8.29
C PHE A 165 -6.13 7.39 8.34
N LEU A 166 -6.97 8.38 8.58
CA LEU A 166 -8.35 8.35 8.10
C LEU A 166 -8.28 8.59 6.59
N VAL A 167 -8.85 7.66 5.84
CA VAL A 167 -8.83 7.66 4.37
C VAL A 167 -10.24 7.91 3.86
N HIS A 168 -10.41 8.95 3.04
CA HIS A 168 -11.66 9.23 2.35
C HIS A 168 -11.39 9.43 0.86
N LEU A 169 -12.01 8.56 0.04
CA LEU A 169 -11.89 8.60 -1.41
C LEU A 169 -13.14 9.27 -1.99
N ASP A 170 -12.99 10.49 -2.49
CA ASP A 170 -14.05 11.25 -3.15
C ASP A 170 -13.98 11.02 -4.66
N HIS A 171 -14.79 10.07 -5.14
CA HIS A 171 -14.87 9.72 -6.55
C HIS A 171 -15.41 10.86 -7.43
N SER A 172 -16.30 11.70 -6.88
CA SER A 172 -16.96 12.75 -7.66
C SER A 172 -15.99 13.87 -7.98
N ASN A 173 -15.13 14.20 -7.01
CA ASN A 173 -14.13 15.25 -7.14
C ASN A 173 -12.74 14.73 -7.48
N GLN A 174 -12.57 13.40 -7.64
CA GLN A 174 -11.29 12.75 -7.95
C GLN A 174 -10.22 13.07 -6.91
N GLN A 175 -10.56 12.91 -5.64
CA GLN A 175 -9.68 13.30 -4.53
C GLN A 175 -9.50 12.19 -3.50
N LEU A 176 -8.28 12.06 -3.00
CA LEU A 176 -7.95 11.30 -1.81
C LEU A 176 -7.74 12.27 -0.66
N HIS A 177 -8.52 12.10 0.40
CA HIS A 177 -8.39 12.87 1.64
C HIS A 177 -7.71 11.98 2.68
N LEU A 178 -6.59 12.44 3.22
CA LEU A 178 -5.82 11.75 4.25
C LEU A 178 -5.69 12.62 5.49
N SER A 179 -6.12 12.10 6.64
CA SER A 179 -5.94 12.76 7.95
C SER A 179 -5.16 11.85 8.90
N PRO A 180 -4.02 12.28 9.46
CA PRO A 180 -3.24 11.46 10.39
C PRO A 180 -4.04 11.00 11.61
N ARG A 181 -3.91 9.72 11.99
CA ARG A 181 -4.41 9.15 13.25
C ARG A 181 -3.29 9.22 14.29
N THR A 182 -3.36 10.24 15.14
CA THR A 182 -2.46 10.40 16.31
C THR A 182 -2.87 9.50 17.46
#